data_AF-A0A9D4ZF37-F1
#
_entry.id   AF-A0A9D4ZF37-F1
#
_cell.length_a   1.000
_cell.length_b   1.000
_cell.length_c   1.000
_cell.angle_alpha   90.00
_cell.angle_beta   90.00
_cell.angle_gamma   90.00
#
_symmetry.space_group_name_H-M   'P 1'
#
loop_
_entity.id
_entity.type
_entity.pdbx_description
1 polymer ?
#
loop_
_entity_poly.entity_id
_entity_poly.type
_entity_poly.pdbx_seq_one_letter_code
_entity_poly.pdbx_strand_id
1 'polypeptide(L)' 'MLTYVLYSGLWGWHCKSSAIEKENCALRCVSAACYEKIYGDDPLEEGEIDFKRGREFQYCVRKESIGESITGKIHVDI' A
#
# COMPACT_ATOMS: atom_id res chain seq x y z
N MET A 1 27.43 -11.44 2.51
CA MET A 1 26.01 -11.79 2.81
C MET A 1 25.19 -10.59 3.29
N LEU A 2 25.75 -9.65 4.08
CA LEU A 2 25.00 -8.46 4.54
C LEU A 2 24.63 -7.45 3.43
N THR A 3 25.28 -7.50 2.26
CA THR A 3 24.99 -6.63 1.10
C THR A 3 23.79 -7.08 0.26
N TYR A 4 23.31 -8.32 0.39
CA TYR A 4 22.22 -8.87 -0.42
C TYR A 4 20.84 -8.36 0.04
N VAL A 5 20.71 -8.06 1.34
CA VAL A 5 19.47 -7.54 1.94
C VAL A 5 19.17 -6.11 1.48
N LEU A 6 20.21 -5.31 1.20
CA LEU A 6 20.03 -3.94 0.70
C LEU A 6 19.71 -3.89 -0.80
N TYR A 7 20.17 -4.87 -1.59
CA TYR A 7 19.92 -4.92 -3.05
C TYR A 7 18.57 -5.59 -3.42
N SER A 8 17.95 -6.29 -2.46
CA SER A 8 16.66 -6.98 -2.61
C SER A 8 15.43 -6.12 -2.29
N GLY A 9 15.61 -4.90 -1.77
CA GLY A 9 14.56 -3.87 -1.73
C GLY A 9 13.17 -4.39 -1.37
N LEU A 10 13.04 -5.10 -0.25
CA LEU A 10 11.84 -5.60 0.43
C LEU A 10 10.75 -6.36 -0.39
N TRP A 11 10.75 -6.36 -1.72
CA TRP A 11 9.64 -6.88 -2.54
C TRP A 11 10.07 -7.47 -3.91
N GLY A 12 11.38 -7.60 -4.20
CA GLY A 12 11.87 -8.32 -5.39
C GLY A 12 11.76 -7.58 -6.73
N TRP A 13 11.86 -8.30 -7.86
CA TRP A 13 11.92 -7.72 -9.22
C TRP A 13 10.64 -7.00 -9.66
N HIS A 14 9.48 -7.39 -9.14
CA HIS A 14 8.18 -6.78 -9.48
C HIS A 14 8.10 -5.29 -9.13
N CYS A 15 8.85 -4.83 -8.12
CA CYS A 15 8.89 -3.41 -7.75
C CYS A 15 9.89 -2.58 -8.57
N LYS A 16 10.43 -3.12 -9.66
CA LYS A 16 11.47 -2.47 -10.48
C LYS A 16 11.06 -2.27 -11.95
N SER A 17 9.99 -2.91 -12.39
CA SER A 17 9.46 -2.93 -13.76
C SER A 17 9.02 -1.56 -14.30
N SER A 18 8.17 -0.81 -13.59
CA SER A 18 7.60 0.47 -14.05
C SER A 18 7.43 1.49 -12.91
N ALA A 19 6.95 2.70 -13.22
CA ALA A 19 6.64 3.72 -12.23
C ALA A 19 5.47 3.26 -11.33
N ILE A 20 4.36 2.81 -11.94
CA ILE A 20 3.21 2.31 -11.19
C ILE A 20 3.50 1.03 -10.39
N GLU A 21 4.36 0.15 -10.93
CA GLU A 21 5.11 -0.91 -10.24
C GLU A 21 5.63 -0.47 -8.86
N LYS A 22 6.44 0.61 -8.87
CA LYS A 22 7.11 1.14 -7.68
C LYS A 22 6.14 1.77 -6.71
N GLU A 23 5.12 2.47 -7.19
CA GLU A 23 4.14 3.13 -6.34
C GLU A 23 3.28 2.13 -5.56
N ASN A 24 2.72 1.13 -6.24
CA ASN A 24 1.96 0.07 -5.60
C ASN A 24 2.82 -0.68 -4.56
N CYS A 25 4.08 -0.96 -4.89
CA CYS A 25 5.02 -1.56 -3.95
C CYS A 25 5.32 -0.67 -2.74
N ALA A 26 5.49 0.63 -2.94
CA ALA A 26 5.73 1.57 -1.84
C ALA A 26 4.56 1.57 -0.86
N LEU A 27 3.32 1.58 -1.37
CA LEU A 27 2.12 1.52 -0.53
C LEU A 27 2.05 0.19 0.24
N ARG A 28 2.29 -0.95 -0.41
CA ARG A 28 2.32 -2.24 0.30
C ARG A 28 3.45 -2.31 1.33
N CYS A 29 4.59 -1.66 1.07
CA CYS A 29 5.70 -1.56 2.01
C CYS A 29 5.36 -0.72 3.25
N VAL A 30 4.54 0.32 3.10
CA VAL A 30 4.06 1.13 4.22
C VAL A 30 3.12 0.33 5.11
N SER A 31 2.17 -0.39 4.52
CA SER A 31 1.32 -1.35 5.23
C SER A 31 0.64 -2.28 4.24
N ALA A 32 1.01 -3.56 4.27
CA ALA A 32 0.42 -4.57 3.39
C ALA A 32 -1.08 -4.74 3.66
N ALA A 33 -1.50 -4.66 4.92
CA ALA A 33 -2.90 -4.82 5.31
C ALA A 33 -3.77 -3.65 4.83
N CYS A 34 -3.29 -2.40 4.99
CA CYS A 34 -4.03 -1.24 4.49
C CYS A 34 -4.03 -1.17 2.97
N TYR A 35 -2.97 -1.62 2.30
CA TYR A 35 -2.97 -1.71 0.85
C TYR A 35 -4.04 -2.70 0.38
N GLU A 36 -4.03 -3.93 0.90
CA GLU A 36 -4.96 -4.97 0.45
C GLU A 36 -6.42 -4.54 0.64
N LYS A 37 -6.70 -3.84 1.73
CA LYS A 37 -8.03 -3.32 2.05
C LYS A 37 -8.55 -2.27 1.06
N ILE A 38 -7.66 -1.48 0.45
CA ILE A 38 -8.04 -0.27 -0.30
C ILE A 38 -7.76 -0.41 -1.80
N TYR A 39 -6.67 -1.08 -2.13
CA TYR A 39 -6.14 -1.26 -3.49
C TYR A 39 -5.98 -2.75 -3.87
N GLY A 40 -6.34 -3.71 -3.00
CA GLY A 40 -6.15 -5.14 -3.28
C GLY A 40 -6.98 -5.64 -4.46
N ASP A 41 -8.26 -5.25 -4.50
CA ASP A 41 -9.18 -5.62 -5.57
C ASP A 41 -8.95 -4.82 -6.86
N ASP A 42 -8.48 -3.57 -6.72
CA ASP A 42 -8.28 -2.61 -7.80
C ASP A 42 -7.00 -1.80 -7.56
N PRO A 43 -5.82 -2.31 -7.98
CA PRO A 43 -4.54 -1.63 -7.81
C PRO A 43 -4.50 -0.30 -8.55
N LEU A 44 -3.60 0.61 -8.13
CA LEU A 44 -3.42 1.86 -8.85
C LEU A 44 -2.92 1.62 -10.28
N GLU A 45 -3.50 2.34 -11.23
CA GLU A 45 -3.10 2.34 -12.65
C GLU A 45 -2.16 3.49 -13.01
N GLU A 46 -1.44 3.36 -14.12
CA GLU A 46 -0.49 4.39 -14.58
C GLU A 46 -1.22 5.69 -14.92
N GLY A 47 -0.82 6.80 -14.28
CA GLY A 47 -1.44 8.11 -14.45
C GLY A 47 -2.72 8.31 -13.61
N GLU A 48 -3.12 7.33 -12.81
CA GLU A 48 -4.24 7.47 -11.90
C GLU A 48 -3.92 8.44 -10.75
N ILE A 49 -4.85 9.33 -10.44
CA ILE A 49 -4.76 10.22 -9.27
C ILE A 49 -5.98 10.00 -8.38
N ASP A 50 -5.86 9.10 -7.40
CA ASP A 50 -6.94 8.82 -6.44
C ASP A 50 -6.69 9.46 -5.07
N PHE A 51 -7.14 10.71 -4.93
CA PHE A 51 -7.08 11.43 -3.67
C PHE A 51 -7.96 10.83 -2.57
N LYS A 52 -9.05 10.13 -2.92
CA LYS A 52 -10.00 9.58 -1.93
C LYS A 52 -9.39 8.36 -1.27
N ARG A 53 -9.01 7.35 -2.07
CA ARG A 53 -8.33 6.14 -1.58
C ARG A 53 -6.98 6.49 -0.93
N GLY A 54 -6.28 7.50 -1.43
CA GLY A 54 -5.04 7.98 -0.80
C GLY A 54 -5.24 8.48 0.64
N ARG A 55 -6.32 9.24 0.90
CA ARG A 55 -6.67 9.67 2.28
C ARG A 55 -7.12 8.51 3.15
N GLU A 56 -7.91 7.59 2.60
CA GLU A 56 -8.35 6.38 3.29
C GLU A 56 -7.16 5.51 3.70
N PHE A 57 -6.16 5.38 2.84
CA PHE A 57 -4.93 4.64 3.11
C PHE A 57 -4.14 5.26 4.25
N GLN A 58 -3.92 6.58 4.21
CA GLN A 58 -3.26 7.28 5.30
C GLN A 58 -4.01 7.15 6.64
N TYR A 59 -5.35 7.18 6.61
CA TYR A 59 -6.17 6.98 7.80
C TYR A 59 -6.04 5.56 8.35
N CYS A 60 -6.07 4.55 7.48
CA CYS A 60 -5.87 3.15 7.84
C CYS A 60 -4.51 2.94 8.52
N VAL A 61 -3.42 3.46 7.95
CA VAL A 61 -2.07 3.34 8.51
C VAL A 61 -1.97 4.04 9.88
N ARG A 62 -2.61 5.21 10.04
CA ARG A 62 -2.65 5.88 11.36
C ARG A 62 -3.35 5.03 12.41
N LYS A 63 -4.49 4.40 12.07
CA LYS A 63 -5.22 3.50 12.96
C LYS A 63 -4.40 2.27 13.36
N GLU A 64 -3.75 1.65 12.38
CA GLU A 64 -2.85 0.53 12.61
C GLU A 64 -1.71 0.92 13.57
N SER A 65 -1.11 2.12 13.40
CA SER A 65 -0.01 2.58 14.24
C SER A 65 -0.36 2.81 15.72
N ILE A 66 -1.64 3.06 16.02
CA ILE A 66 -2.14 3.21 17.41
C ILE A 66 -2.74 1.91 17.97
N GLY A 67 -2.62 0.80 17.23
CA GLY A 67 -3.08 -0.53 17.67
C GLY A 67 -4.58 -0.77 17.50
N GLU A 68 -5.28 0.02 16.70
CA GLU A 68 -6.70 -0.22 16.40
C GLU A 68 -6.84 -1.33 15.35
N SER A 69 -7.82 -2.23 15.53
CA SER A 69 -8.06 -3.32 14.58
C SER A 69 -8.49 -2.80 13.21
N ILE A 70 -7.76 -3.23 12.19
CA ILE A 70 -7.96 -2.87 10.78
C ILE A 70 -9.07 -3.67 10.08
N THR A 71 -9.71 -4.61 10.80
CA THR A 71 -10.66 -5.60 10.28
C THR A 71 -12.04 -5.07 9.87
N GLY A 72 -12.36 -3.80 10.11
CA GLY A 72 -13.62 -3.23 9.66
C GLY A 72 -13.54 -2.72 8.23
N LYS A 73 -14.11 -3.41 7.22
CA LYS A 73 -14.48 -2.75 5.95
C LYS A 73 -15.20 -1.45 6.32
N ILE A 74 -14.68 -0.29 5.90
CA ILE A 74 -15.37 0.98 6.12
C ILE A 74 -16.57 0.93 5.19
N HIS A 75 -17.74 0.58 5.73
CA HIS A 75 -19.01 0.89 5.09
C HIS A 75 -19.08 2.43 5.12
N VAL A 76 -18.86 3.06 3.98
CA VAL A 76 -19.14 4.49 3.83
C VAL A 76 -20.65 4.58 3.62
N ASP A 77 -21.39 4.66 4.71
CA ASP A 77 -22.79 5.10 4.67
C ASP A 77 -22.80 6.63 4.48
N ILE A 78 -22.91 7.09 3.23
CA ILE A 78 -23.49 8.40 2.87
C ILE A 78 -24.34 8.21 1.61
#